data_AF-A0A382SKW5-F1
#
_entry.id   AF-A0A382SKW5-F1
#
_cell.length_a   1.000
_cell.length_b   1.000
_cell.length_c   1.000
_cell.angle_alpha   90.00
_cell.angle_beta   90.00
_cell.angle_gamma   90.00
#
_symmetry.space_group_name_H-M   'P 1'
#
loop_
_entity.id
_entity.type
_entity.pdbx_description
1 polymer ?
#
loop_
_entity_poly.entity_id
_entity_poly.type
_entity_poly.pdbx_seq_one_letter_code
_entity_poly.pdbx_strand_id
1 'polypeptide(L)'
;MPNWCENRVRISGDEEDIKKFVKLVQGKGEEGDFWFKNVIPQPEYVELETGADLSVLPYDASWTSANWGTKTEVGNDIEHWDIHAEEAEWDFYTAWGPPDEICSELRKTFPDIHISWFYDEPGMEIAGYL
;
A
#
# COMPACT_ATOMS: atom_id res chain seq x y z
N MET A 1 9.49 16.29 9.62
CA MET A 1 10.14 15.45 8.58
C MET A 1 9.22 14.26 8.36
N PRO A 2 8.92 13.84 7.13
CA PRO A 2 8.29 12.54 6.95
C PRO A 2 9.27 11.48 7.43
N ASN A 3 8.84 10.66 8.39
CA ASN A 3 9.44 9.36 8.65
C ASN A 3 9.03 8.41 7.51
N TRP A 4 9.99 7.59 7.08
CA TRP A 4 9.85 6.63 6.01
C TRP A 4 9.89 5.24 6.61
N CYS A 5 8.83 4.48 6.41
CA CYS A 5 8.74 3.10 6.82
C CYS A 5 9.15 2.22 5.64
N GLU A 6 10.18 1.41 5.80
CA GLU A 6 10.55 0.37 4.87
C GLU A 6 9.53 -0.75 4.93
N ASN A 7 9.18 -1.31 3.77
CA ASN A 7 8.25 -2.43 3.66
C ASN A 7 8.84 -3.46 2.71
N ARG A 8 8.78 -4.73 3.12
CA ARG A 8 9.11 -5.89 2.30
C ARG A 8 7.96 -6.86 2.30
N VAL A 9 7.35 -7.04 1.14
CA VAL A 9 6.17 -7.89 0.95
C VAL A 9 6.56 -9.09 0.13
N ARG A 10 6.35 -10.29 0.67
CA ARG A 10 6.51 -11.56 -0.03
C ARG A 10 5.19 -12.29 -0.05
N ILE A 11 4.77 -12.71 -1.24
CA ILE A 11 3.60 -13.56 -1.42
C ILE A 11 4.02 -14.89 -2.01
N SER A 12 3.30 -15.95 -1.66
CA SER A 12 3.52 -17.31 -2.17
C SER A 12 2.19 -18.06 -2.24
N GLY A 13 2.00 -18.88 -3.26
CA GLY A 13 0.75 -19.61 -3.51
C GLY A 13 0.61 -20.08 -4.95
N ASP A 14 -0.63 -20.37 -5.35
CA ASP A 14 -0.92 -20.82 -6.71
C ASP A 14 -0.68 -19.71 -7.75
N GLU A 15 -0.06 -20.08 -8.88
CA GLU A 15 0.31 -19.15 -9.95
C GLU A 15 -0.88 -18.32 -10.47
N GLU A 16 -2.07 -18.92 -10.53
CA GLU A 16 -3.29 -18.22 -10.98
C GLU A 16 -3.73 -17.12 -10.00
N ASP A 17 -3.59 -17.37 -8.69
CA ASP A 17 -4.00 -16.41 -7.67
C ASP A 17 -2.94 -15.32 -7.48
N ILE A 18 -1.66 -15.66 -7.60
CA ILE A 18 -0.58 -14.66 -7.65
C ILE A 18 -0.78 -13.71 -8.83
N LYS A 19 -1.11 -14.21 -10.03
CA LYS A 19 -1.40 -13.35 -11.18
C LYS A 19 -2.58 -12.41 -10.93
N LYS A 20 -3.62 -12.86 -10.21
CA LYS A 20 -4.75 -12.01 -9.82
C LYS A 20 -4.33 -10.96 -8.79
N PHE A 21 -3.50 -11.34 -7.81
CA PHE A 21 -2.94 -10.43 -6.81
C PHE A 21 -2.12 -9.33 -7.48
N VAL A 22 -1.12 -9.72 -8.28
CA VAL A 22 -0.25 -8.81 -9.03
C VAL A 22 -1.10 -7.85 -9.85
N LYS A 23 -2.07 -8.37 -10.60
CA LYS A 23 -2.96 -7.54 -11.43
C LYS A 23 -3.81 -6.55 -10.62
N LEU A 24 -4.19 -6.90 -9.39
CA LEU A 24 -4.94 -5.99 -8.52
C LEU A 24 -4.04 -4.83 -8.08
N VAL A 25 -2.86 -5.13 -7.54
CA VAL A 25 -1.96 -4.12 -7.00
C VAL A 25 -1.26 -3.31 -8.09
N GLN A 26 -1.17 -3.85 -9.32
CA GLN A 26 -0.55 -3.18 -10.45
C GLN A 26 -1.31 -1.90 -10.83
N GLY A 27 -0.56 -0.80 -10.91
CA GLY A 27 -1.08 0.50 -11.33
C GLY A 27 -1.40 0.60 -12.82
N LYS A 28 -1.71 1.83 -13.28
CA LYS A 28 -1.84 2.13 -14.72
C LYS A 28 -0.47 2.18 -15.44
N GLY A 29 0.63 1.87 -14.74
CA GLY A 29 2.01 1.91 -15.21
C GLY A 29 2.53 0.55 -15.68
N GLU A 30 3.84 0.35 -15.50
CA GLU A 30 4.56 -0.87 -15.89
C GLU A 30 4.28 -2.03 -14.92
N GLU A 31 4.82 -3.20 -15.23
CA GLU A 31 4.81 -4.35 -14.33
C GLU A 31 5.65 -4.08 -13.08
N GLY A 32 5.08 -4.38 -11.90
CA GLY A 32 5.76 -4.20 -10.61
C GLY A 32 5.35 -2.99 -9.77
N ASP A 33 4.39 -2.19 -10.24
CA ASP A 33 3.72 -1.20 -9.40
C ASP A 33 2.96 -1.86 -8.24
N PHE A 34 2.86 -1.16 -7.11
CA PHE A 34 2.03 -1.54 -5.97
C PHE A 34 1.17 -0.35 -5.53
N TRP A 35 -0.11 -0.32 -5.93
CA TRP A 35 -1.01 0.82 -5.70
C TRP A 35 -2.10 0.48 -4.67
N PHE A 36 -2.07 1.14 -3.52
CA PHE A 36 -3.05 1.00 -2.44
C PHE A 36 -4.46 1.39 -2.87
N LYS A 37 -4.61 2.41 -3.73
CA LYS A 37 -5.93 2.82 -4.26
C LYS A 37 -6.63 1.76 -5.10
N ASN A 38 -5.92 0.73 -5.59
CA ASN A 38 -6.57 -0.39 -6.26
C ASN A 38 -7.10 -1.43 -5.26
N VAL A 39 -6.50 -1.51 -4.07
CA VAL A 39 -6.94 -2.38 -2.98
C VAL A 39 -8.09 -1.72 -2.21
N ILE A 40 -7.87 -0.50 -1.72
CA ILE A 40 -8.86 0.31 -1.00
C ILE A 40 -8.95 1.67 -1.71
N PRO A 41 -9.93 1.87 -2.62
CA PRO A 41 -10.02 3.11 -3.38
C PRO A 41 -10.41 4.29 -2.50
N GLN A 42 -9.72 5.40 -2.72
CA GLN A 42 -10.11 6.68 -2.12
C GLN A 42 -11.43 7.15 -2.76
N PRO A 43 -12.39 7.68 -1.98
CA PRO A 43 -13.61 8.27 -2.54
C PRO A 43 -13.29 9.45 -3.47
N GLU A 44 -14.06 9.60 -4.54
CA GLU A 44 -14.01 10.77 -5.42
C GLU A 44 -14.52 11.98 -4.63
N TYR A 45 -13.67 12.99 -4.43
CA TYR A 45 -14.04 14.17 -3.65
C TYR A 45 -15.18 14.94 -4.35
N VAL A 46 -16.24 15.24 -3.59
CA VAL A 46 -17.27 16.20 -4.00
C VAL A 46 -16.85 17.57 -3.46
N GLU A 47 -16.59 18.54 -4.35
CA GLU A 47 -16.34 19.93 -3.96
C GLU A 47 -17.54 20.47 -3.14
N LEU A 48 -17.28 20.97 -1.93
CA LEU A 48 -18.30 21.67 -1.15
C LEU A 48 -18.47 23.10 -1.72
N GLU A 49 -19.65 23.43 -2.25
CA GLU A 49 -20.00 24.74 -2.85
C GLU A 49 -19.94 25.96 -1.90
N THR A 50 -19.37 25.85 -0.70
CA THR A 50 -19.61 26.81 0.39
C THR A 50 -18.55 27.91 0.57
N GLY A 51 -17.61 28.07 -0.37
CA GLY A 51 -16.63 29.16 -0.30
C GLY A 51 -15.75 29.11 0.96
N ALA A 52 -15.52 27.90 1.49
CA ALA A 52 -14.61 27.67 2.61
C ALA A 52 -13.17 28.00 2.19
N ASP A 53 -12.42 28.61 3.10
CA ASP A 53 -11.01 28.95 2.91
C ASP A 53 -10.20 27.68 2.61
N LEU A 54 -9.76 27.56 1.35
CA LEU A 54 -8.99 26.43 0.83
C LEU A 54 -7.61 26.30 1.49
N SER A 55 -7.13 27.29 2.26
CA SER A 55 -5.93 27.15 3.09
C SER A 55 -6.16 26.34 4.38
N VAL A 56 -7.43 26.10 4.72
CA VAL A 56 -7.88 25.17 5.77
C VAL A 56 -8.25 23.79 5.19
N LEU A 57 -8.18 23.62 3.87
CA LEU A 57 -8.37 22.34 3.18
C LEU A 57 -7.06 21.89 2.53
N PRO A 58 -6.23 21.10 3.23
CA PRO A 58 -5.22 20.28 2.59
C PRO A 58 -5.92 18.98 2.13
N TYR A 59 -5.38 18.12 1.29
CA TYR A 59 -4.18 17.37 1.65
C TYR A 59 -4.26 16.70 3.05
N ASP A 60 -5.46 16.55 3.59
CA ASP A 60 -5.81 15.75 4.74
C ASP A 60 -5.44 14.31 4.39
N ALA A 61 -4.35 13.84 4.98
CA ALA A 61 -4.01 12.44 4.94
C ALA A 61 -4.75 11.67 6.04
N SER A 62 -5.82 12.22 6.63
CA SER A 62 -6.57 11.55 7.69
C SER A 62 -7.29 10.34 7.12
N TRP A 63 -7.87 10.47 5.91
CA TRP A 63 -8.51 9.35 5.25
C TRP A 63 -7.51 8.25 4.92
N THR A 64 -6.37 8.57 4.29
CA THR A 64 -5.35 7.58 3.94
C THR A 64 -4.71 6.97 5.17
N SER A 65 -4.40 7.76 6.20
CA SER A 65 -3.89 7.22 7.48
C SER A 65 -4.91 6.27 8.13
N ALA A 66 -6.21 6.58 8.05
CA ALA A 66 -7.25 5.76 8.68
C ALA A 66 -7.64 4.51 7.87
N ASN A 67 -7.49 4.53 6.55
CA ASN A 67 -7.96 3.44 5.66
C ASN A 67 -6.82 2.64 5.03
N TRP A 68 -5.61 3.20 4.95
CA TRP A 68 -4.42 2.50 4.46
C TRP A 68 -3.41 2.23 5.58
N GLY A 69 -3.41 3.01 6.67
CA GLY A 69 -2.41 2.95 7.75
C GLY A 69 -1.23 3.91 7.56
N THR A 70 -1.06 4.44 6.35
CA THR A 70 0.02 5.35 5.94
C THR A 70 -0.53 6.66 5.40
N LYS A 71 0.27 7.71 5.50
CA LYS A 71 -0.10 9.04 5.03
C LYS A 71 -0.31 9.11 3.52
N THR A 72 0.53 8.40 2.77
CA THR A 72 0.59 8.52 1.30
C THR A 72 0.49 7.15 0.64
N GLU A 73 0.13 7.18 -0.64
CA GLU A 73 0.30 6.06 -1.57
C GLU A 73 1.78 5.63 -1.63
N VAL A 74 2.03 4.43 -2.15
CA VAL A 74 3.38 3.97 -2.43
C VAL A 74 4.07 4.96 -3.38
N GLY A 75 5.32 5.30 -3.07
CA GLY A 75 6.15 6.17 -3.89
C GLY A 75 6.55 5.55 -5.21
N ASN A 76 7.36 6.26 -5.99
CA ASN A 76 7.91 5.75 -7.26
C ASN A 76 9.11 4.82 -7.06
N ASP A 77 9.65 4.75 -5.83
CA ASP A 77 10.79 3.91 -5.48
C ASP A 77 10.29 2.55 -4.99
N ILE A 78 9.88 1.72 -5.95
CA ILE A 78 9.45 0.33 -5.72
C ILE A 78 10.42 -0.59 -6.46
N GLU A 79 10.97 -1.55 -5.74
CA GLU A 79 11.70 -2.66 -6.33
C GLU A 79 10.84 -3.92 -6.24
N HIS A 80 10.95 -4.78 -7.25
CA HIS A 80 10.18 -6.01 -7.29
C HIS A 80 10.95 -7.17 -7.90
N TRP A 81 10.58 -8.38 -7.49
CA TRP A 81 11.25 -9.62 -7.87
C TRP A 81 10.21 -10.72 -8.10
N ASP A 82 10.50 -11.60 -9.05
CA ASP A 82 9.79 -12.87 -9.26
C ASP A 82 8.27 -12.78 -9.56
N ILE A 83 7.74 -11.64 -10.04
CA ILE A 83 6.30 -11.33 -10.28
C ILE A 83 5.47 -12.35 -11.11
N HIS A 84 6.07 -13.39 -11.69
CA HIS A 84 5.40 -14.40 -12.53
C HIS A 84 5.57 -15.85 -12.07
N ALA A 85 6.04 -16.06 -10.84
CA ALA A 85 6.28 -17.40 -10.30
C ALA A 85 5.20 -17.80 -9.28
N GLU A 86 5.46 -18.89 -8.55
CA GLU A 86 4.74 -19.31 -7.34
C GLU A 86 5.03 -18.39 -6.14
N GLU A 87 5.85 -17.35 -6.35
CA GLU A 87 6.22 -16.33 -5.37
C GLU A 87 6.31 -14.96 -6.06
N ALA A 88 6.12 -13.87 -5.32
CA ALA A 88 6.45 -12.52 -5.78
C ALA A 88 6.88 -11.65 -4.59
N GLU A 89 7.80 -10.72 -4.82
CA GLU A 89 8.36 -9.86 -3.79
C GLU A 89 8.38 -8.39 -4.20
N TRP A 90 8.11 -7.50 -3.24
CA TRP A 90 8.24 -6.05 -3.40
C TRP A 90 8.96 -5.44 -2.20
N ASP A 91 9.83 -4.47 -2.48
CA ASP A 91 10.41 -3.57 -1.50
C ASP A 91 9.98 -2.13 -1.83
N PHE A 92 9.45 -1.40 -0.86
CA PHE A 92 9.04 -0.01 -1.04
C PHE A 92 8.95 0.76 0.28
N TYR A 93 8.75 2.07 0.18
CA TYR A 93 8.60 2.96 1.32
C TYR A 93 7.17 3.49 1.46
N THR A 94 6.71 3.60 2.70
CA THR A 94 5.48 4.31 3.07
C THR A 94 5.80 5.48 4.00
N ALA A 95 4.90 6.48 4.05
CA ALA A 95 5.05 7.61 4.93
C ALA A 95 4.37 7.34 6.27
N TRP A 96 5.09 7.61 7.36
CA TRP A 96 4.61 7.58 8.75
C TRP A 96 4.49 6.22 9.43
N GLY A 97 4.17 5.17 8.69
CA GLY A 97 4.03 3.84 9.26
C GLY A 97 3.73 2.78 8.20
N PRO A 98 3.63 1.52 8.61
CA PRO A 98 3.26 0.43 7.72
C PRO A 98 1.81 0.59 7.22
N PRO A 99 1.47 -0.03 6.08
CA PRO A 99 0.11 0.01 5.55
C PRO A 99 -0.74 -1.17 6.08
N ASP A 100 -1.00 -1.21 7.39
CA ASP A 100 -1.71 -2.30 8.09
C ASP A 100 -3.03 -2.69 7.41
N GLU A 101 -3.83 -1.68 7.05
CA GLU A 101 -5.16 -1.91 6.51
C GLU A 101 -5.14 -2.46 5.08
N ILE A 102 -4.11 -2.12 4.31
CA ILE A 102 -3.88 -2.72 2.99
C ILE A 102 -3.52 -4.19 3.14
N CYS A 103 -2.61 -4.53 4.05
CA CYS A 103 -2.25 -5.92 4.33
C CYS A 103 -3.47 -6.74 4.77
N SER A 104 -4.27 -6.18 5.69
CA SER A 104 -5.52 -6.78 6.17
C SER A 104 -6.52 -7.05 5.04
N GLU A 105 -6.71 -6.09 4.13
CA GLU A 105 -7.65 -6.25 3.01
C GLU A 105 -7.16 -7.24 1.96
N LEU A 106 -5.86 -7.27 1.68
CA LEU A 106 -5.26 -8.25 0.78
C LEU A 106 -5.41 -9.68 1.32
N ARG A 107 -5.21 -9.89 2.63
CA ARG A 107 -5.44 -11.20 3.29
C ARG A 107 -6.89 -11.65 3.21
N LYS A 108 -7.86 -10.73 3.27
CA LYS A 108 -9.28 -11.06 3.09
C LYS A 108 -9.61 -11.39 1.63
N THR A 109 -9.02 -10.65 0.69
CA THR A 109 -9.27 -10.79 -0.74
C THR A 109 -8.65 -12.07 -1.32
N PHE A 110 -7.48 -12.46 -0.80
CA PHE A 110 -6.73 -13.64 -1.23
C PHE A 110 -6.41 -14.56 -0.04
N PRO A 111 -7.42 -15.25 0.53
CA PRO A 111 -7.25 -16.06 1.73
C PRO A 111 -6.31 -17.26 1.56
N ASP A 112 -6.13 -17.72 0.31
CA ASP A 112 -5.27 -18.86 -0.02
C ASP A 112 -3.83 -18.46 -0.36
N ILE A 113 -3.55 -17.15 -0.52
CA ILE A 113 -2.19 -16.64 -0.69
C ILE A 113 -1.55 -16.42 0.66
N HIS A 114 -0.37 -16.98 0.87
CA HIS A 114 0.44 -16.67 2.04
C HIS A 114 1.16 -15.34 1.84
N ILE A 115 0.86 -14.36 2.70
CA ILE A 115 1.43 -13.00 2.67
C ILE A 115 2.33 -12.80 3.90
N SER A 116 3.64 -12.66 3.67
CA SER A 116 4.65 -12.29 4.66
C SER A 116 5.09 -10.85 4.42
N TRP A 117 4.68 -9.93 5.30
CA TRP A 117 4.96 -8.50 5.17
C TRP A 117 5.77 -8.01 6.35
N PHE A 118 7.04 -7.67 6.13
CA PHE A 118 7.90 -7.06 7.13
C PHE A 118 7.93 -5.55 6.96
N TYR A 119 7.98 -4.81 8.05
CA TYR A 119 8.18 -3.37 8.04
C TYR A 119 9.26 -2.95 9.04
N ASP A 120 9.96 -1.87 8.73
CA ASP A 120 10.93 -1.20 9.61
C ASP A 120 10.70 0.32 9.56
N GLU A 121 10.29 0.91 10.69
CA GLU A 121 10.10 2.34 10.86
C GLU A 121 11.16 2.87 11.84
N PRO A 122 12.36 3.22 11.33
CA PRO A 122 13.49 3.60 12.17
C PRO A 122 13.28 4.93 12.90
N GLY A 123 12.39 5.80 12.42
CA GLY A 123 12.08 7.08 13.07
C GLY A 123 11.40 6.92 14.43
N MET A 124 10.67 5.82 14.63
CA MET A 124 9.99 5.47 15.87
C MET A 124 10.62 4.27 16.59
N GLU A 125 11.67 3.68 16.02
CA GLU A 125 12.35 2.48 16.53
C GLU A 125 11.40 1.26 16.63
N ILE A 126 10.53 1.08 15.63
CA ILE A 126 9.56 -0.03 15.58
C ILE A 126 9.73 -0.80 14.26
N ALA A 127 9.81 -2.12 14.36
CA ALA A 127 9.82 -3.03 13.22
C ALA A 127 9.05 -4.31 13.56
N GLY A 128 8.52 -4.99 12.55
CA GLY A 128 7.75 -6.20 12.77
C GLY A 128 7.12 -6.78 11.51
N TYR A 129 6.23 -7.75 11.71
CA TYR A 129 5.40 -8.31 10.66
C TYR A 129 3.96 -7.87 10.84
N LEU A 130 3.28 -7.61 9.73
CA LEU A 130 1.83 -7.34 9.66
C LEU A 130 1.03 -8.65 9.57
#